data_AF-A0A9P5U3A2-F1
#
_entry.id   AF-A0A9P5U3A2-F1
#
_cell.length_a   1.000
_cell.length_b   1.000
_cell.length_c   1.000
_cell.angle_alpha   90.00
_cell.angle_beta   90.00
_cell.angle_gamma   90.00
#
_symmetry.space_group_name_H-M   'P 1'
#
loop_
_entity.id
_entity.type
_entity.pdbx_description
1 polymer ?
#
loop_
_entity_poly.entity_id
_entity_poly.type
_entity_poly.pdbx_seq_one_letter_code
_entity_poly.pdbx_strand_id
1 'polypeptide(L)'
;MAHDEDTEEDKSEEDTTALILDVAKLGKKRQTQVKRAPTANAASKVETQSGSELLQTNIRIAKHPHEQRKSLNAIVNSHNVPGFIPALKLYINSHLPKEEQATKKEAIANGCLPFTLLDVWHHFKFTPVNLFDDDSDVPKEIVKAIPSGTNLRTSQSGPRYDTVIVLVNDEAESTAVIGCRVARLRVIFQLPEKVKRLGQGFGILEEPAPSNWPRTPLAYITWFSHFKSGPDSKNGMCHVKPSALNGIPQGGIISLSDIRQSCMLVPSSNEWSRSWISDNILDECPSFFVNNFQSKYTYQTIY
;
A
#
# COMPACT_ATOMS: atom_id res chain seq x y z
N MET A 1 -16.25 63.27 37.49
CA MET A 1 -16.21 62.06 38.32
C MET A 1 -16.40 60.90 37.33
N ALA A 2 -15.38 60.49 36.56
CA ALA A 2 -13.93 60.42 36.82
C ALA A 2 -13.56 59.33 37.84
N HIS A 3 -12.43 58.65 37.59
CA HIS A 3 -12.06 57.25 37.88
C HIS A 3 -12.39 56.34 36.69
N ASP A 4 -11.45 55.94 35.82
CA ASP A 4 -10.03 55.56 36.00
C ASP A 4 -9.86 54.43 37.04
N GLU A 5 -8.94 53.47 36.95
CA GLU A 5 -8.03 53.03 35.86
C GLU A 5 -8.59 51.71 35.22
N ASP A 6 -7.95 50.87 34.39
CA ASP A 6 -6.55 50.77 33.87
C ASP A 6 -6.53 50.02 32.50
N THR A 7 -5.38 49.57 31.98
CA THR A 7 -5.21 48.76 30.75
C THR A 7 -3.97 47.84 30.82
N GLU A 8 -4.13 46.53 30.59
CA GLU A 8 -3.05 45.56 30.32
C GLU A 8 -3.44 44.74 29.08
N GLU A 9 -2.91 44.97 27.88
CA GLU A 9 -1.52 44.79 27.39
C GLU A 9 -0.98 43.34 27.45
N ASP A 10 -1.45 42.55 26.48
CA ASP A 10 -0.60 41.86 25.49
C ASP A 10 0.85 41.56 25.91
N LYS A 11 1.09 40.33 26.39
CA LYS A 11 2.42 39.73 26.65
C LYS A 11 2.34 38.20 26.81
N SER A 12 2.31 37.46 25.71
CA SER A 12 2.52 36.00 25.75
C SER A 12 3.16 35.37 24.50
N GLU A 13 3.42 36.12 23.42
CA GLU A 13 4.03 35.57 22.18
C GLU A 13 5.57 35.72 22.07
N GLU A 14 6.26 36.42 22.97
CA GLU A 14 7.73 36.61 22.89
C GLU A 14 8.59 35.52 23.54
N ASP A 15 8.03 34.60 24.34
CA ASP A 15 8.84 33.66 25.17
C ASP A 15 9.02 32.24 24.58
N THR A 16 8.53 32.00 23.36
CA THR A 16 8.68 30.69 22.67
C THR A 16 9.77 30.65 21.59
N THR A 17 10.28 31.79 21.13
CA THR A 17 11.38 31.86 20.14
C THR A 17 12.78 31.72 20.74
N ALA A 18 12.95 31.89 22.06
CA ALA A 18 14.25 31.79 22.74
C ALA A 18 14.76 30.34 22.91
N LEU A 19 13.88 29.33 22.91
CA LEU A 19 14.23 27.94 23.20
C LEU A 19 14.61 27.07 21.98
N ILE A 20 14.54 27.62 20.76
CA ILE A 20 14.77 26.86 19.51
C ILE A 20 16.21 27.03 18.96
N LEU A 21 17.03 27.92 19.55
CA LEU A 21 18.31 28.35 18.96
C LEU A 21 19.60 27.72 19.56
N ASP A 22 19.52 26.94 20.64
CA ASP A 22 20.71 26.49 21.39
C ASP A 22 21.19 25.05 21.15
N VAL A 23 20.47 24.23 20.38
CA VAL A 23 20.89 22.85 20.06
C VAL A 23 21.86 22.80 18.85
N ALA A 24 21.99 23.90 18.09
CA ALA A 24 22.74 23.93 16.82
C ALA A 24 24.25 24.28 16.92
N LYS A 25 24.85 24.35 18.12
CA LYS A 25 26.20 24.94 18.33
C LYS A 25 27.29 24.06 18.96
N LEU A 26 27.07 22.78 19.23
CA LEU A 26 28.11 21.85 19.70
C LEU A 26 28.50 20.82 18.64
N GLY A 27 29.42 21.20 17.74
CA GLY A 27 29.87 20.29 16.66
C GLY A 27 31.08 20.70 15.82
N LYS A 28 31.86 21.73 16.18
CA LYS A 28 33.07 22.14 15.42
C LYS A 28 34.23 22.61 16.31
N LYS A 29 35.22 21.72 16.54
CA LYS A 29 36.67 22.02 16.58
C LYS A 29 37.50 20.79 16.98
N ARG A 30 38.31 20.28 16.04
CA ARG A 30 39.66 19.72 16.27
C ARG A 30 40.33 19.48 14.92
N GLN A 31 41.07 20.49 14.45
CA GLN A 31 42.09 20.28 13.41
C GLN A 31 43.40 19.88 14.10
N THR A 32 44.04 18.82 13.61
CA THR A 32 45.44 18.51 13.93
C THR A 32 46.18 18.27 12.62
N GLN A 33 47.26 19.01 12.37
CA GLN A 33 48.09 18.87 11.17
C GLN A 33 48.98 17.63 11.25
N VAL A 34 49.07 16.85 10.16
CA VAL A 34 50.26 16.05 9.81
C VAL A 34 50.54 16.19 8.29
N LYS A 35 51.79 15.98 7.88
CA LYS A 35 52.45 16.50 6.67
C LYS A 35 52.15 15.71 5.37
N ARG A 36 52.34 16.37 4.21
CA ARG A 36 52.56 15.75 2.86
C ARG A 36 53.88 14.92 2.88
N ALA A 37 54.21 14.00 1.96
CA ALA A 37 53.88 13.81 0.52
C ALA A 37 54.26 12.35 0.08
N PRO A 38 54.31 11.95 -1.22
CA PRO A 38 53.37 12.13 -2.34
C PRO A 38 53.04 10.83 -3.15
N THR A 39 52.13 10.96 -4.14
CA THR A 39 51.99 10.13 -5.38
C THR A 39 51.41 8.70 -5.31
N ALA A 40 50.22 8.51 -5.89
CA ALA A 40 49.94 7.60 -7.03
C ALA A 40 48.46 7.69 -7.49
N ASN A 41 48.19 7.38 -8.77
CA ASN A 41 46.86 7.46 -9.38
C ASN A 41 45.88 6.36 -8.93
N ALA A 42 44.62 6.73 -8.66
CA ALA A 42 43.45 5.92 -8.99
C ALA A 42 42.20 6.81 -9.08
N ALA A 43 41.65 7.00 -10.28
CA ALA A 43 40.38 7.71 -10.47
C ALA A 43 39.21 6.72 -10.28
N SER A 44 38.70 6.58 -9.05
CA SER A 44 37.48 5.84 -8.79
C SER A 44 36.25 6.70 -9.10
N LYS A 45 35.62 6.41 -10.23
CA LYS A 45 34.34 6.98 -10.67
C LYS A 45 33.26 6.68 -9.61
N VAL A 46 32.85 7.70 -8.85
CA VAL A 46 31.72 7.58 -7.92
C VAL A 46 30.45 7.61 -8.75
N GLU A 47 29.90 6.43 -9.05
CA GLU A 47 28.58 6.31 -9.64
C GLU A 47 27.52 6.49 -8.55
N THR A 48 26.74 7.56 -8.67
CA THR A 48 25.60 7.86 -7.78
C THR A 48 24.53 6.79 -7.97
N GLN A 49 24.55 5.75 -7.15
CA GLN A 49 23.51 4.71 -7.17
C GLN A 49 22.18 5.29 -6.69
N SER A 50 21.15 5.11 -7.51
CA SER A 50 19.76 5.49 -7.23
C SER A 50 19.23 4.70 -6.04
N GLY A 51 18.57 5.35 -5.08
CA GLY A 51 18.05 4.73 -3.84
C GLY A 51 16.90 3.74 -4.00
N SER A 52 16.69 3.20 -5.20
CA SER A 52 15.55 2.35 -5.58
C SER A 52 15.82 0.84 -5.47
N GLU A 53 17.04 0.39 -5.16
CA GLU A 53 17.36 -1.06 -5.08
C GLU A 53 17.13 -1.70 -3.70
N LEU A 54 16.95 -0.90 -2.63
CA LEU A 54 17.01 -1.38 -1.24
C LEU A 54 15.75 -2.08 -0.68
N LEU A 55 14.68 -2.25 -1.47
CA LEU A 55 13.39 -2.78 -0.97
C LEU A 55 12.81 -3.95 -1.78
N GLN A 56 13.64 -4.78 -2.43
CA GLN A 56 13.15 -5.85 -3.30
C GLN A 56 12.59 -7.08 -2.52
N THR A 57 11.31 -7.02 -2.18
CA THR A 57 10.59 -8.08 -1.45
C THR A 57 10.40 -9.36 -2.29
N ASN A 58 10.58 -10.54 -1.68
CA ASN A 58 10.45 -11.82 -2.41
C ASN A 58 9.00 -12.33 -2.35
N ILE A 59 8.21 -11.98 -3.37
CA ILE A 59 6.80 -12.37 -3.51
C ILE A 59 6.67 -13.63 -4.36
N ARG A 60 5.90 -14.61 -3.85
CA ARG A 60 5.63 -15.88 -4.56
C ARG A 60 4.14 -16.23 -4.53
N ILE A 61 3.51 -16.25 -5.69
CA ILE A 61 2.18 -16.86 -5.90
C ILE A 61 2.30 -18.35 -6.25
N ALA A 62 1.19 -19.09 -6.16
CA ALA A 62 1.15 -20.48 -6.62
C ALA A 62 1.29 -20.56 -8.15
N LYS A 63 1.94 -21.61 -8.68
CA LYS A 63 2.12 -21.81 -10.13
C LYS A 63 0.81 -21.86 -10.91
N HIS A 64 -0.27 -22.30 -10.28
CA HIS A 64 -1.60 -22.38 -10.87
C HIS A 64 -2.58 -21.48 -10.09
N PRO A 65 -3.53 -20.83 -10.78
CA PRO A 65 -4.59 -20.05 -10.14
C PRO A 65 -5.47 -20.95 -9.29
N HIS A 66 -6.08 -20.39 -8.25
CA HIS A 66 -7.08 -21.08 -7.44
C HIS A 66 -8.43 -21.13 -8.16
N GLU A 67 -8.74 -20.07 -8.90
CA GLU A 67 -9.90 -19.98 -9.77
C GLU A 67 -9.44 -19.54 -11.16
N GLN A 68 -9.46 -20.47 -12.12
CA GLN A 68 -9.00 -20.23 -13.49
C GLN A 68 -10.13 -19.62 -14.33
N ARG A 69 -9.77 -18.66 -15.19
CA ARG A 69 -10.65 -18.05 -16.20
C ARG A 69 -11.99 -17.55 -15.63
N LYS A 70 -11.98 -17.02 -14.40
CA LYS A 70 -13.14 -16.50 -13.69
C LYS A 70 -13.61 -15.21 -14.36
N SER A 71 -14.93 -15.07 -14.60
CA SER A 71 -15.45 -13.88 -15.27
C SER A 71 -15.38 -12.65 -14.37
N LEU A 72 -15.20 -11.45 -14.96
CA LEU A 72 -15.10 -10.21 -14.21
C LEU A 72 -16.31 -9.98 -13.27
N ASN A 73 -17.53 -10.30 -13.75
CA ASN A 73 -18.75 -10.20 -12.94
C ASN A 73 -18.77 -11.24 -11.80
N ALA A 74 -18.26 -12.46 -12.02
CA ALA A 74 -18.13 -13.45 -10.95
C ALA A 74 -17.09 -13.02 -9.90
N ILE A 75 -16.01 -12.35 -10.29
CA ILE A 75 -15.04 -11.74 -9.36
C ILE A 75 -15.73 -10.65 -8.53
N VAL A 76 -16.40 -9.68 -9.18
CA VAL A 76 -17.15 -8.61 -8.51
C VAL A 76 -18.11 -9.15 -7.45
N ASN A 77 -18.92 -10.14 -7.81
CA ASN A 77 -19.96 -10.69 -6.94
C ASN A 77 -19.36 -11.53 -5.80
N SER A 78 -18.48 -12.50 -6.09
CA SER A 78 -17.94 -13.39 -5.05
C SER A 78 -16.99 -12.70 -4.09
N HIS A 79 -16.21 -11.71 -4.56
CA HIS A 79 -15.32 -10.94 -3.68
C HIS A 79 -16.01 -9.73 -3.02
N ASN A 80 -17.26 -9.41 -3.39
CA ASN A 80 -17.99 -8.20 -3.01
C ASN A 80 -17.21 -6.90 -3.31
N VAL A 81 -16.78 -6.74 -4.58
CA VAL A 81 -15.88 -5.66 -5.04
C VAL A 81 -16.47 -4.86 -6.20
N PRO A 82 -17.53 -4.05 -5.96
CA PRO A 82 -18.19 -3.27 -7.02
C PRO A 82 -17.24 -2.30 -7.75
N GLY A 83 -16.20 -1.80 -7.08
CA GLY A 83 -15.19 -0.92 -7.66
C GLY A 83 -14.12 -1.62 -8.54
N PHE A 84 -14.12 -2.96 -8.65
CA PHE A 84 -13.06 -3.71 -9.34
C PHE A 84 -12.99 -3.41 -10.85
N ILE A 85 -14.11 -3.47 -11.57
CA ILE A 85 -14.13 -3.21 -13.02
C ILE A 85 -13.76 -1.74 -13.33
N PRO A 86 -14.32 -0.72 -12.65
CA PRO A 86 -13.86 0.67 -12.79
C PRO A 86 -12.36 0.84 -12.53
N ALA A 87 -11.82 0.26 -11.46
CA ALA A 87 -10.39 0.31 -11.16
C ALA A 87 -9.54 -0.37 -12.25
N LEU A 88 -10.00 -1.50 -12.81
CA LEU A 88 -9.32 -2.21 -13.89
C LEU A 88 -9.27 -1.42 -15.20
N LYS A 89 -10.36 -0.72 -15.55
CA LYS A 89 -10.37 0.21 -16.68
C LYS A 89 -9.38 1.37 -16.47
N LEU A 90 -9.39 1.99 -15.28
CA LEU A 90 -8.44 3.07 -14.94
C LEU A 90 -6.98 2.60 -14.98
N TYR A 91 -6.70 1.40 -14.45
CA TYR A 91 -5.36 0.84 -14.39
C TYR A 91 -4.79 0.53 -15.78
N ILE A 92 -5.60 -0.08 -16.66
CA ILE A 92 -5.18 -0.31 -18.06
C ILE A 92 -4.99 1.03 -18.79
N ASN A 93 -5.87 2.01 -18.56
CA ASN A 93 -5.73 3.36 -19.13
C ASN A 93 -4.44 4.06 -18.67
N SER A 94 -4.01 3.92 -17.41
CA SER A 94 -2.76 4.54 -16.93
C SER A 94 -1.49 3.95 -17.56
N HIS A 95 -1.56 2.75 -18.15
CA HIS A 95 -0.45 2.13 -18.89
C HIS A 95 -0.41 2.50 -20.38
N LEU A 96 -1.41 3.23 -20.91
CA LEU A 96 -1.38 3.73 -22.29
C LEU A 96 -0.40 4.94 -22.41
N PRO A 97 0.15 5.22 -23.62
CA PRO A 97 0.85 6.48 -23.90
C PRO A 97 0.01 7.68 -23.47
N LYS A 98 0.64 8.76 -22.98
CA LYS A 98 -0.08 9.93 -22.40
C LYS A 98 -1.06 10.57 -23.36
N GLU A 99 -0.76 10.48 -24.65
CA GLU A 99 -1.53 10.96 -25.79
C GLU A 99 -2.81 10.15 -26.04
N GLU A 100 -2.82 8.88 -25.62
CA GLU A 100 -3.94 7.93 -25.74
C GLU A 100 -4.75 7.78 -24.43
N GLN A 101 -4.29 8.36 -23.31
CA GLN A 101 -4.99 8.24 -22.02
C GLN A 101 -6.30 9.04 -22.05
N ALA A 102 -7.42 8.33 -21.94
CA ALA A 102 -8.72 8.96 -21.73
C ALA A 102 -8.79 9.58 -20.32
N THR A 103 -9.65 10.58 -20.11
CA THR A 103 -9.87 11.11 -18.76
C THR A 103 -10.47 10.03 -17.85
N LYS A 104 -10.30 10.17 -16.52
CA LYS A 104 -10.83 9.17 -15.55
C LYS A 104 -12.31 8.87 -15.75
N LYS A 105 -13.12 9.88 -16.13
CA LYS A 105 -14.56 9.74 -16.37
C LYS A 105 -14.84 8.92 -17.63
N GLU A 106 -14.14 9.21 -18.73
CA GLU A 106 -14.29 8.50 -20.00
C GLU A 106 -13.73 7.07 -19.93
N ALA A 107 -12.59 6.86 -19.28
CA ALA A 107 -12.02 5.54 -19.06
C ALA A 107 -12.99 4.62 -18.30
N ILE A 108 -13.68 5.12 -17.26
CA ILE A 108 -14.69 4.34 -16.53
C ILE A 108 -15.92 4.08 -17.41
N ALA A 109 -16.49 5.12 -18.04
CA ALA A 109 -17.74 5.02 -18.80
C ALA A 109 -17.58 4.20 -20.09
N ASN A 110 -16.62 4.59 -20.94
CA ASN A 110 -16.48 4.13 -22.32
C ASN A 110 -15.32 3.14 -22.51
N GLY A 111 -14.40 3.02 -21.54
CA GLY A 111 -13.26 2.10 -21.65
C GLY A 111 -13.71 0.65 -21.79
N CYS A 112 -13.23 -0.03 -22.84
CA CYS A 112 -13.48 -1.45 -23.09
C CYS A 112 -12.30 -2.29 -22.63
N LEU A 113 -12.58 -3.39 -21.92
CA LEU A 113 -11.57 -4.38 -21.56
C LEU A 113 -11.53 -5.43 -22.69
N PRO A 114 -10.36 -5.73 -23.31
CA PRO A 114 -10.25 -6.71 -24.40
C PRO A 114 -10.23 -8.17 -23.89
N PHE A 115 -10.71 -8.38 -22.66
CA PHE A 115 -10.88 -9.67 -22.01
C PHE A 115 -12.04 -9.57 -21.01
N THR A 116 -12.70 -10.70 -20.75
CA THR A 116 -13.82 -10.81 -19.80
C THR A 116 -13.56 -11.83 -18.69
N LEU A 117 -12.43 -12.53 -18.75
CA LEU A 117 -12.02 -13.60 -17.85
C LEU A 117 -10.62 -13.26 -17.29
N LEU A 118 -10.39 -13.58 -16.02
CA LEU A 118 -9.10 -13.45 -15.34
C LEU A 118 -8.81 -14.71 -14.52
N ASP A 119 -7.52 -14.99 -14.35
CA ASP A 119 -7.05 -15.98 -13.39
C ASP A 119 -6.90 -15.33 -12.01
N VAL A 120 -7.38 -16.01 -10.96
CA VAL A 120 -7.43 -15.48 -9.59
C VAL A 120 -6.73 -16.42 -8.60
N TRP A 121 -5.95 -15.83 -7.71
CA TRP A 121 -5.27 -16.49 -6.60
C TRP A 121 -5.87 -16.07 -5.27
N HIS A 122 -5.85 -16.98 -4.29
CA HIS A 122 -6.39 -16.72 -2.95
C HIS A 122 -5.34 -16.38 -1.91
N HIS A 123 -4.05 -16.51 -2.24
CA HIS A 123 -2.96 -16.10 -1.36
C HIS A 123 -1.66 -15.88 -2.13
N PHE A 124 -0.75 -15.12 -1.53
CA PHE A 124 0.67 -15.08 -1.88
C PHE A 124 1.54 -15.34 -0.66
N LYS A 125 2.77 -15.78 -0.89
CA LYS A 125 3.82 -15.85 0.13
C LYS A 125 4.70 -14.62 0.00
N PHE A 126 5.04 -14.04 1.15
CA PHE A 126 5.82 -12.82 1.27
C PHE A 126 7.03 -13.10 2.15
N THR A 127 8.18 -12.52 1.78
CA THR A 127 9.37 -12.49 2.62
C THR A 127 9.76 -11.02 2.76
N PRO A 128 9.67 -10.42 3.97
CA PRO A 128 10.10 -9.05 4.19
C PRO A 128 11.58 -8.88 3.85
N VAL A 129 11.99 -7.64 3.59
CA VAL A 129 13.41 -7.29 3.48
C VAL A 129 14.04 -7.44 4.86
N ASN A 130 15.17 -8.14 4.96
CA ASN A 130 15.86 -8.23 6.23
C ASN A 130 16.53 -6.89 6.53
N LEU A 131 16.30 -6.33 7.72
CA LEU A 131 16.89 -5.06 8.16
C LEU A 131 18.25 -5.27 8.86
N PHE A 132 18.75 -6.50 8.91
CA PHE A 132 20.01 -6.90 9.53
C PHE A 132 20.74 -7.93 8.65
N ASP A 133 22.07 -7.93 8.65
CA ASP A 133 22.92 -8.93 7.96
C ASP A 133 22.93 -10.31 8.67
N ASP A 134 21.92 -10.61 9.48
CA ASP A 134 21.73 -11.92 10.11
C ASP A 134 20.69 -12.70 9.30
N ASP A 135 21.17 -13.60 8.43
CA ASP A 135 20.38 -14.45 7.54
C ASP A 135 19.49 -15.47 8.29
N SER A 136 19.52 -15.50 9.63
CA SER A 136 18.67 -16.37 10.43
C SER A 136 17.21 -15.90 10.50
N ASP A 137 16.30 -16.81 10.11
CA ASP A 137 14.85 -16.75 10.31
C ASP A 137 14.11 -15.48 9.84
N VAL A 138 14.36 -15.03 8.60
CA VAL A 138 13.45 -14.06 7.94
C VAL A 138 12.05 -14.69 7.81
N PRO A 139 11.00 -14.11 8.45
CA PRO A 139 9.70 -14.75 8.55
C PRO A 139 8.98 -14.80 7.19
N LYS A 140 8.50 -15.98 6.82
CA LYS A 140 7.69 -16.19 5.60
C LYS A 140 6.21 -15.99 5.91
N GLU A 141 5.69 -14.82 5.55
CA GLU A 141 4.28 -14.50 5.73
C GLU A 141 3.42 -15.10 4.59
N ILE A 142 2.15 -15.38 4.90
CA ILE A 142 1.14 -15.80 3.91
C ILE A 142 -0.03 -14.85 4.01
N VAL A 143 -0.24 -14.05 2.97
CA VAL A 143 -1.32 -13.05 2.89
C VAL A 143 -2.45 -13.59 2.02
N LYS A 144 -3.69 -13.52 2.50
CA LYS A 144 -4.86 -14.18 1.91
C LYS A 144 -5.93 -13.20 1.40
N ALA A 145 -6.59 -13.61 0.33
CA ALA A 145 -7.73 -12.98 -0.32
C ALA A 145 -8.71 -14.05 -0.81
N ILE A 146 -9.40 -14.68 0.14
CA ILE A 146 -10.33 -15.80 -0.07
C ILE A 146 -11.77 -15.27 -0.05
N PRO A 147 -12.53 -15.36 -1.17
CA PRO A 147 -13.95 -15.06 -1.17
C PRO A 147 -14.79 -16.21 -0.61
N SER A 148 -16.00 -15.87 -0.15
CA SER A 148 -16.99 -16.82 0.36
C SER A 148 -17.32 -17.92 -0.66
N GLY A 149 -17.53 -19.14 -0.19
CA GLY A 149 -18.06 -20.24 -1.01
C GLY A 149 -17.06 -20.93 -1.96
N THR A 150 -15.76 -20.68 -1.83
CA THR A 150 -14.72 -21.24 -2.71
C THR A 150 -14.46 -22.74 -2.60
N ASN A 151 -14.92 -23.41 -1.54
CA ASN A 151 -14.88 -24.86 -1.41
C ASN A 151 -15.92 -25.32 -0.37
N LEU A 152 -16.54 -26.49 -0.51
CA LEU A 152 -17.41 -27.03 0.56
C LEU A 152 -16.66 -27.18 1.90
N ARG A 153 -15.34 -27.49 1.86
CA ARG A 153 -14.51 -27.60 3.06
C ARG A 153 -14.13 -26.24 3.68
N THR A 154 -14.11 -25.16 2.90
CA THR A 154 -13.88 -23.80 3.42
C THR A 154 -15.18 -23.02 3.62
N SER A 155 -16.33 -23.53 3.15
CA SER A 155 -17.65 -22.90 3.27
C SER A 155 -18.17 -22.76 4.71
N GLN A 156 -17.49 -23.38 5.69
CA GLN A 156 -17.73 -23.15 7.12
C GLN A 156 -16.96 -21.94 7.67
N SER A 157 -15.98 -21.41 6.94
CA SER A 157 -15.29 -20.16 7.25
C SER A 157 -15.79 -19.06 6.31
N GLY A 158 -16.02 -17.88 6.88
CA GLY A 158 -16.38 -16.69 6.12
C GLY A 158 -15.29 -16.21 5.16
N PRO A 159 -15.56 -15.14 4.40
CA PRO A 159 -14.57 -14.54 3.51
C PRO A 159 -13.37 -14.03 4.31
N ARG A 160 -12.15 -14.31 3.84
CA ARG A 160 -10.92 -13.88 4.51
C ARG A 160 -10.08 -12.97 3.60
N TYR A 161 -9.94 -11.73 4.05
CA TYR A 161 -9.19 -10.67 3.36
C TYR A 161 -8.23 -10.03 4.36
N ASP A 162 -6.96 -10.43 4.29
CA ASP A 162 -5.91 -9.93 5.19
C ASP A 162 -5.57 -8.47 4.86
N THR A 163 -5.08 -7.73 5.86
CA THR A 163 -4.65 -6.32 5.72
C THR A 163 -3.14 -6.20 5.51
N VAL A 164 -2.75 -5.19 4.73
CA VAL A 164 -1.39 -4.98 4.24
C VAL A 164 -1.00 -3.51 4.28
N ILE A 165 0.29 -3.23 4.37
CA ILE A 165 0.87 -1.90 4.17
C ILE A 165 1.43 -1.83 2.76
N VAL A 166 1.03 -0.79 2.04
CA VAL A 166 1.35 -0.56 0.62
C VAL A 166 2.16 0.72 0.48
N LEU A 167 3.18 0.68 -0.36
CA LEU A 167 3.97 1.85 -0.79
C LEU A 167 3.11 2.69 -1.76
N VAL A 168 2.98 3.99 -1.53
CA VAL A 168 2.12 4.88 -2.33
C VAL A 168 2.90 5.99 -3.05
N ASN A 169 4.08 6.36 -2.54
CA ASN A 169 5.00 7.30 -3.20
C ASN A 169 6.47 6.90 -2.95
N ASP A 170 7.38 7.59 -3.64
CA ASP A 170 8.83 7.36 -3.54
C ASP A 170 9.45 7.93 -2.25
N GLU A 171 8.65 8.61 -1.41
CA GLU A 171 9.03 9.09 -0.08
C GLU A 171 8.88 8.00 1.01
N ALA A 172 8.58 6.76 0.62
CA ALA A 172 8.40 5.65 1.52
C ALA A 172 9.73 5.16 2.11
N GLU A 173 10.16 5.79 3.21
CA GLU A 173 11.38 5.45 3.92
C GLU A 173 11.33 4.04 4.54
N SER A 174 12.52 3.44 4.71
CA SER A 174 12.69 2.10 5.33
C SER A 174 12.32 2.07 6.82
N THR A 175 12.09 3.23 7.42
CA THR A 175 11.62 3.46 8.79
C THR A 175 10.41 4.40 8.75
N ALA A 176 9.46 4.22 9.67
CA ALA A 176 8.18 4.92 9.72
C ALA A 176 7.20 4.64 8.55
N VAL A 177 5.96 5.12 8.75
CA VAL A 177 4.80 4.94 7.86
C VAL A 177 4.62 6.05 6.81
N ILE A 178 5.59 6.96 6.69
CA ILE A 178 5.61 7.99 5.65
C ILE A 178 5.63 7.29 4.27
N GLY A 179 4.94 7.88 3.30
CA GLY A 179 4.76 7.31 1.97
C GLY A 179 3.97 6.00 1.88
N CYS A 180 3.53 5.44 3.01
CA CYS A 180 2.80 4.18 3.09
C CYS A 180 1.30 4.41 3.33
N ARG A 181 0.47 3.40 3.02
CA ARG A 181 -0.96 3.39 3.34
C ARG A 181 -1.45 1.98 3.62
N VAL A 182 -2.37 1.82 4.58
CA VAL A 182 -3.00 0.52 4.87
C VAL A 182 -4.09 0.22 3.84
N ALA A 183 -4.16 -1.03 3.40
CA ALA A 183 -5.21 -1.54 2.55
C ALA A 183 -5.67 -2.95 2.97
N ARG A 184 -6.91 -3.31 2.65
CA ARG A 184 -7.44 -4.69 2.74
C ARG A 184 -7.27 -5.34 1.37
N LEU A 185 -6.62 -6.51 1.33
CA LEU A 185 -6.39 -7.26 0.09
C LEU A 185 -7.67 -7.99 -0.33
N ARG A 186 -8.17 -7.76 -1.55
CA ARG A 186 -9.49 -8.28 -1.98
C ARG A 186 -9.43 -9.29 -3.13
N VAL A 187 -8.59 -9.06 -4.14
CA VAL A 187 -8.39 -9.98 -5.28
C VAL A 187 -6.92 -10.00 -5.65
N ILE A 188 -6.33 -11.18 -5.89
CA ILE A 188 -5.01 -11.34 -6.49
C ILE A 188 -5.19 -11.92 -7.89
N PHE A 189 -4.63 -11.30 -8.93
CA PHE A 189 -4.84 -11.71 -10.32
C PHE A 189 -3.62 -11.37 -11.20
N GLN A 190 -3.63 -11.84 -12.44
CA GLN A 190 -2.71 -11.41 -13.50
C GLN A 190 -3.51 -11.00 -14.73
N LEU A 191 -3.01 -10.01 -15.48
CA LEU A 191 -3.59 -9.68 -16.79
C LEU A 191 -3.33 -10.84 -17.77
N PRO A 192 -4.26 -11.14 -18.69
CA PRO A 192 -4.06 -12.23 -19.64
C PRO A 192 -2.83 -12.00 -20.52
N GLU A 193 -2.02 -13.03 -20.75
CA GLU A 193 -0.87 -12.94 -21.67
C GLU A 193 -1.28 -12.80 -23.13
N LYS A 194 -2.51 -13.23 -23.46
CA LYS A 194 -3.13 -13.16 -24.78
C LYS A 194 -4.53 -12.56 -24.67
N VAL A 195 -4.91 -11.75 -25.65
CA VAL A 195 -6.24 -11.12 -25.75
C VAL A 195 -6.96 -11.63 -27.00
N LYS A 196 -8.29 -11.67 -26.95
CA LYS A 196 -9.11 -12.06 -28.10
C LYS A 196 -9.64 -10.80 -28.78
N ARG A 197 -9.25 -10.59 -30.03
CA ARG A 197 -9.70 -9.46 -30.86
C ARG A 197 -10.54 -9.98 -32.02
N LEU A 198 -11.56 -9.21 -32.41
CA LEU A 198 -12.30 -9.47 -33.64
C LEU A 198 -11.40 -9.09 -34.82
N GLY A 199 -11.00 -10.08 -35.62
CA GLY A 199 -10.20 -9.87 -36.81
C GLY A 199 -11.02 -9.25 -37.94
N GLN A 200 -10.34 -8.66 -38.93
CA GLN A 200 -10.96 -7.96 -40.06
C GLN A 200 -11.86 -8.85 -40.95
N GLY A 201 -11.78 -10.19 -40.81
CA GLY A 201 -12.58 -11.16 -41.55
C GLY A 201 -13.55 -11.99 -40.68
N PHE A 202 -14.22 -11.37 -39.71
CA PHE A 202 -15.21 -11.99 -38.78
C PHE A 202 -14.69 -13.13 -37.86
N GLY A 203 -13.45 -13.59 -38.01
CA GLY A 203 -12.82 -14.55 -37.09
C GLY A 203 -12.35 -13.91 -35.79
N ILE A 204 -12.33 -14.69 -34.70
CA ILE A 204 -11.69 -14.29 -33.44
C ILE A 204 -10.20 -14.65 -33.52
N LEU A 205 -9.32 -13.66 -33.40
CA LEU A 205 -7.87 -13.86 -33.34
C LEU A 205 -7.40 -13.80 -31.89
N GLU A 206 -6.50 -14.71 -31.50
CA GLU A 206 -5.73 -14.61 -30.26
C GLU A 206 -4.41 -13.89 -30.55
N GLU A 207 -4.29 -12.66 -30.07
CA GLU A 207 -3.09 -11.82 -30.18
C GLU A 207 -2.35 -11.79 -28.83
N PRO A 208 -1.01 -11.62 -28.81
CA PRO A 208 -0.30 -11.29 -27.57
C PRO A 208 -0.90 -10.04 -26.93
N ALA A 209 -1.03 -10.04 -25.60
CA ALA A 209 -1.45 -8.85 -24.88
C ALA A 209 -0.43 -7.70 -25.08
N PRO A 210 -0.87 -6.43 -25.04
CA PRO A 210 -0.01 -5.27 -25.30
C PRO A 210 1.30 -5.25 -24.50
N SER A 211 2.39 -4.78 -25.11
CA SER A 211 3.74 -4.79 -24.50
C SER A 211 3.86 -3.87 -23.27
N ASN A 212 3.08 -2.80 -23.23
CA ASN A 212 2.94 -1.87 -22.11
C ASN A 212 2.16 -2.44 -20.91
N TRP A 213 1.56 -3.63 -21.02
CA TRP A 213 0.87 -4.23 -19.88
C TRP A 213 1.84 -4.90 -18.90
N PRO A 214 1.67 -4.67 -17.58
CA PRO A 214 2.48 -5.33 -16.57
C PRO A 214 2.25 -6.84 -16.60
N ARG A 215 3.36 -7.58 -16.50
CA ARG A 215 3.39 -9.05 -16.42
C ARG A 215 3.53 -9.57 -14.98
N THR A 216 3.75 -8.67 -14.03
CA THR A 216 3.78 -8.98 -12.60
C THR A 216 2.37 -9.32 -12.09
N PRO A 217 2.26 -10.13 -11.02
CA PRO A 217 1.02 -10.29 -10.28
C PRO A 217 0.50 -8.96 -9.74
N LEU A 218 -0.81 -8.74 -9.88
CA LEU A 218 -1.52 -7.56 -9.43
C LEU A 218 -2.46 -7.89 -8.27
N ALA A 219 -2.81 -6.88 -7.49
CA ALA A 219 -3.87 -6.96 -6.51
C ALA A 219 -4.91 -5.85 -6.70
N TYR A 220 -6.19 -6.20 -6.54
CA TYR A 220 -7.20 -5.22 -6.18
C TYR A 220 -7.33 -5.16 -4.66
N ILE A 221 -7.29 -3.94 -4.15
CA ILE A 221 -7.30 -3.62 -2.73
C ILE A 221 -8.39 -2.59 -2.44
N THR A 222 -8.87 -2.53 -1.19
CA THR A 222 -9.69 -1.43 -0.68
C THR A 222 -8.94 -0.69 0.41
N TRP A 223 -8.85 0.63 0.26
CA TRP A 223 -7.98 1.48 1.08
C TRP A 223 -8.57 1.79 2.47
N PHE A 224 -7.70 2.00 3.44
CA PHE A 224 -7.99 2.78 4.64
C PHE A 224 -7.57 4.25 4.42
N SER A 225 -7.78 5.13 5.40
CA SER A 225 -7.28 6.50 5.36
C SER A 225 -5.76 6.54 5.25
N HIS A 226 -5.21 7.67 4.80
CA HIS A 226 -3.80 7.96 5.02
C HIS A 226 -3.50 8.02 6.54
N PHE A 227 -2.25 7.77 6.89
CA PHE A 227 -1.77 8.02 8.24
C PHE A 227 -1.85 9.53 8.57
N LYS A 228 -2.17 9.84 9.82
CA LYS A 228 -2.03 11.21 10.34
C LYS A 228 -0.54 11.53 10.56
N SER A 229 -0.21 12.81 10.71
CA SER A 229 1.16 13.33 10.93
C SER A 229 1.80 12.97 12.29
N GLY A 230 1.44 11.81 12.85
CA GLY A 230 1.96 11.29 14.12
C GLY A 230 1.13 10.10 14.63
N PRO A 231 1.72 9.21 15.44
CA PRO A 231 0.97 8.19 16.19
C PRO A 231 0.09 8.83 17.28
N ASP A 232 -0.85 8.06 17.82
CA ASP A 232 -1.66 8.51 18.97
C ASP A 232 -0.78 8.72 20.21
N SER A 233 -0.92 9.87 20.87
CA SER A 233 -0.04 10.29 21.97
C SER A 233 -0.18 9.46 23.24
N LYS A 234 -1.23 8.64 23.38
CA LYS A 234 -1.47 7.81 24.58
C LYS A 234 -0.94 6.38 24.44
N ASN A 235 -0.88 5.85 23.22
CA ASN A 235 -0.52 4.45 22.98
C ASN A 235 0.57 4.23 21.91
N GLY A 236 1.01 5.28 21.20
CA GLY A 236 2.07 5.19 20.21
C GLY A 236 1.67 4.47 18.91
N MET A 237 0.40 4.17 18.69
CA MET A 237 -0.08 3.46 17.50
C MET A 237 -0.67 4.41 16.45
N CYS A 238 -0.47 4.07 15.18
CA CYS A 238 -1.05 4.82 14.07
C CYS A 238 -2.56 4.54 13.93
N HIS A 239 -3.34 5.59 13.66
CA HIS A 239 -4.80 5.52 13.51
C HIS A 239 -5.23 5.50 12.04
N VAL A 240 -6.11 4.56 11.67
CA VAL A 240 -6.67 4.45 10.31
C VAL A 240 -8.18 4.21 10.32
N LYS A 241 -8.88 4.66 9.27
CA LYS A 241 -10.33 4.46 9.08
C LYS A 241 -10.62 3.81 7.72
N PRO A 242 -11.66 2.98 7.55
CA PRO A 242 -12.06 2.52 6.21
C PRO A 242 -12.27 3.70 5.27
N SER A 243 -11.71 3.65 4.06
CA SER A 243 -11.87 4.72 3.07
C SER A 243 -13.04 4.37 2.15
N ALA A 244 -14.13 5.13 2.23
CA ALA A 244 -15.32 4.95 1.41
C ALA A 244 -15.80 6.29 0.84
N LEU A 245 -16.37 6.25 -0.36
CA LEU A 245 -17.05 7.38 -1.00
C LEU A 245 -18.49 6.96 -1.26
N ASN A 246 -19.46 7.69 -0.71
CA ASN A 246 -20.89 7.38 -0.80
C ASN A 246 -21.22 5.93 -0.37
N GLY A 247 -20.57 5.44 0.68
CA GLY A 247 -20.72 4.06 1.17
C GLY A 247 -19.98 2.98 0.36
N ILE A 248 -19.38 3.32 -0.79
CA ILE A 248 -18.61 2.38 -1.61
C ILE A 248 -17.13 2.44 -1.17
N PRO A 249 -16.51 1.31 -0.77
CA PRO A 249 -15.07 1.28 -0.45
C PRO A 249 -14.21 1.79 -1.60
N GLN A 250 -13.30 2.72 -1.32
CA GLN A 250 -12.35 3.24 -2.29
C GLN A 250 -11.33 2.14 -2.61
N GLY A 251 -11.42 1.60 -3.82
CA GLY A 251 -10.50 0.57 -4.30
C GLY A 251 -9.45 1.08 -5.28
N GLY A 252 -8.39 0.31 -5.42
CA GLY A 252 -7.32 0.53 -6.40
C GLY A 252 -6.71 -0.78 -6.86
N ILE A 253 -5.97 -0.74 -7.96
CA ILE A 253 -5.13 -1.85 -8.41
C ILE A 253 -3.67 -1.43 -8.24
N ILE A 254 -2.89 -2.32 -7.64
CA ILE A 254 -1.46 -2.17 -7.38
C ILE A 254 -0.72 -3.40 -7.94
N SER A 255 0.59 -3.29 -8.15
CA SER A 255 1.43 -4.47 -8.30
C SER A 255 1.57 -5.14 -6.93
N LEU A 256 1.72 -6.48 -6.87
CA LEU A 256 2.00 -7.13 -5.59
C LEU A 256 3.31 -6.62 -4.98
N SER A 257 4.30 -6.21 -5.80
CA SER A 257 5.58 -5.63 -5.36
C SER A 257 5.42 -4.43 -4.43
N ASP A 258 4.31 -3.72 -4.55
CA ASP A 258 4.06 -2.47 -3.83
C ASP A 258 3.62 -2.76 -2.37
N ILE A 259 3.41 -4.03 -2.03
CA ILE A 259 3.09 -4.49 -0.66
C ILE A 259 4.38 -4.66 0.14
N ARG A 260 4.54 -3.87 1.20
CA ARG A 260 5.70 -3.83 2.10
C ARG A 260 5.65 -4.87 3.23
N GLN A 261 4.46 -5.22 3.71
CA GLN A 261 4.21 -6.24 4.75
C GLN A 261 2.71 -6.51 4.93
N SER A 262 2.37 -7.62 5.61
CA SER A 262 1.06 -7.72 6.26
C SER A 262 0.98 -6.81 7.48
N CYS A 263 -0.24 -6.48 7.93
CA CYS A 263 -0.46 -5.81 9.21
C CYS A 263 -1.79 -6.26 9.83
N MET A 264 -1.86 -6.26 11.16
CA MET A 264 -3.09 -6.47 11.91
C MET A 264 -3.71 -5.14 12.33
N LEU A 265 -5.03 -5.04 12.19
CA LEU A 265 -5.82 -3.91 12.66
C LEU A 265 -6.58 -4.28 13.93
N VAL A 266 -6.54 -3.40 14.93
CA VAL A 266 -7.27 -3.54 16.19
C VAL A 266 -8.34 -2.46 16.25
N PRO A 267 -9.62 -2.79 16.51
CA PRO A 267 -10.68 -1.80 16.65
C PRO A 267 -10.32 -0.72 17.67
N SER A 268 -10.38 0.55 17.27
CA SER A 268 -10.11 1.70 18.16
C SER A 268 -11.39 2.37 18.67
N SER A 269 -12.56 1.76 18.45
CA SER A 269 -13.84 2.28 18.92
C SER A 269 -14.05 1.96 20.40
N ASN A 270 -14.53 2.95 21.15
CA ASN A 270 -15.03 2.74 22.51
C ASN A 270 -16.41 2.05 22.49
N GLU A 271 -17.17 2.24 21.41
CA GLU A 271 -18.46 1.59 21.18
C GLU A 271 -18.26 0.27 20.45
N TRP A 272 -18.43 -0.84 21.17
CA TRP A 272 -18.36 -2.20 20.63
C TRP A 272 -19.74 -2.67 20.20
N SER A 273 -19.95 -2.83 18.89
CA SER A 273 -21.20 -3.42 18.39
C SER A 273 -21.22 -4.94 18.60
N ARG A 274 -22.37 -5.45 19.04
CA ARG A 274 -22.63 -6.91 19.08
C ARG A 274 -22.83 -7.53 17.69
N SER A 275 -22.94 -6.71 16.63
CA SER A 275 -22.98 -7.19 15.24
C SER A 275 -21.61 -7.59 14.70
N TRP A 276 -20.52 -7.17 15.36
CA TRP A 276 -19.17 -7.38 14.84
C TRP A 276 -18.72 -8.83 14.98
N ILE A 277 -18.40 -9.42 13.84
CA ILE A 277 -17.78 -10.72 13.66
C ILE A 277 -16.53 -10.57 12.78
N SER A 278 -15.70 -11.59 12.70
CA SER A 278 -14.44 -11.55 11.92
C SER A 278 -14.62 -11.14 10.45
N ASP A 279 -15.79 -11.41 9.86
CA ASP A 279 -16.07 -11.19 8.44
C ASP A 279 -16.39 -9.72 8.12
N ASN A 280 -17.19 -9.05 8.98
CA ASN A 280 -17.73 -7.70 8.76
C ASN A 280 -16.99 -6.59 9.53
N ILE A 281 -16.22 -6.91 10.58
CA ILE A 281 -15.64 -5.88 11.45
C ILE A 281 -14.76 -4.88 10.70
N LEU A 282 -14.03 -5.34 9.67
CA LEU A 282 -13.18 -4.50 8.81
C LEU A 282 -13.95 -3.54 7.90
N ASP A 283 -15.26 -3.75 7.71
CA ASP A 283 -16.15 -2.88 6.93
C ASP A 283 -17.10 -2.06 7.84
N GLU A 284 -17.53 -2.60 9.00
CA GLU A 284 -18.46 -1.94 9.94
C GLU A 284 -17.78 -1.07 11.00
N CYS A 285 -16.55 -1.36 11.42
CA CYS A 285 -15.90 -0.61 12.49
C CYS A 285 -15.39 0.75 11.96
N PRO A 286 -15.72 1.88 12.61
CA PRO A 286 -15.41 3.22 12.07
C PRO A 286 -13.90 3.56 12.09
N SER A 287 -13.09 2.82 12.85
CA SER A 287 -11.67 3.12 13.02
C SER A 287 -10.86 2.02 13.70
N PHE A 288 -9.57 1.98 13.40
CA PHE A 288 -8.60 1.01 13.89
C PHE A 288 -7.28 1.65 14.30
N PHE A 289 -6.59 1.00 15.24
CA PHE A 289 -5.15 1.12 15.42
C PHE A 289 -4.43 0.09 14.54
N VAL A 290 -3.28 0.47 13.98
CA VAL A 290 -2.36 -0.48 13.33
C VAL A 290 -1.47 -1.10 14.42
N ASN A 291 -1.46 -2.43 14.52
CA ASN A 291 -0.69 -3.14 15.52
C ASN A 291 0.80 -3.17 15.18
N ASN A 292 1.56 -2.22 15.73
CA ASN A 292 3.02 -2.16 15.66
C ASN A 292 3.72 -3.33 16.40
N PHE A 293 3.05 -4.05 17.29
CA PHE A 293 3.60 -5.17 18.07
C PHE A 293 3.38 -6.56 17.42
N GLN A 294 2.88 -6.63 16.18
CA GLN A 294 2.65 -7.90 15.47
C GLN A 294 3.91 -8.75 15.31
N SER A 295 5.06 -8.12 15.03
CA SER A 295 6.34 -8.81 14.82
C SER A 295 7.51 -7.86 15.08
N LYS A 296 8.73 -8.39 15.19
CA LYS A 296 9.97 -7.59 15.26
C LYS A 296 10.09 -6.63 14.07
N TYR A 297 9.81 -7.11 12.86
CA TYR A 297 9.85 -6.29 11.64
C TYR A 297 8.78 -5.19 11.63
N THR A 298 7.56 -5.52 12.06
CA THR A 298 6.46 -4.56 12.17
C THR A 298 6.78 -3.46 13.18
N TYR A 299 7.38 -3.82 14.32
CA TYR A 299 7.82 -2.85 15.33
C TYR A 299 8.88 -1.90 14.75
N GLN A 300 9.86 -2.43 14.02
CA GLN A 300 10.96 -1.66 13.42
C GLN A 300 10.57 -0.78 12.22
N THR A 301 9.41 -1.03 11.62
CA THR A 301 8.97 -0.32 10.40
C THR A 301 7.77 0.59 10.61
N ILE A 302 7.03 0.44 11.72
CA ILE A 302 5.83 1.24 12.02
C ILE A 302 6.04 2.19 13.21
N TYR A 303 6.82 1.79 14.22
CA TYR A 303 7.07 2.56 15.45
C TYR A 303 8.38 3.37 15.34
#